data_AF-A0A1H3LBU2-F1
#
_entry.id   AF-A0A1H3LBU2-F1
#
_cell.length_a   1.000
_cell.length_b   1.000
_cell.length_c   1.000
_cell.angle_alpha   90.00
_cell.angle_beta   90.00
_cell.angle_gamma   90.00
#
_symmetry.space_group_name_H-M   'P 1'
#
loop_
_entity.id
_entity.type
_entity.pdbx_description
1 polymer ?
#
loop_
_entity_poly.entity_id
_entity_poly.type
_entity_poly.pdbx_seq_one_letter_code
_entity_poly.pdbx_strand_id
1 'polypeptide(L)'
;MTHTHDQILPKGTQLGVYEIKDTLKIGAFDITYHAWNHHLKERVDIQEYFPHDLAMRVNDGPSVEPKSLDDKESFEYGLKAFLDQAERLTQIEHPNIVAAENVLRLNGTAYLIMARQEGVSLSKVIQPPASLAETELKFILVSILNALQKIHECKIVHGGIQPAAIFLSENGEPLLTHFAAARLAIAARTSQLADELAAGYAPVEQYEQANQSSPATDFYALGATMYYCMTHRQPDTAQSRIMALSSGEPDPMTLPTDSATPYTAEWLQAINWMLRPDYNDRPQSAAEILALLKPEYTGEQGKAITSQQKATDEAMRSSVDRHSIVAGVMAGIIALIAVGVWYGEKTSESLDDQSDTVAAQLPSEDRTDETPTMPEAPEDLSVALAITQSSQPESDQISENIPSPASTPVSEPVPEDVTITTDLESDKDLQLAATDSPLPQPKYQNVSDKTFDEVLIKSHLAAAEKAMRAARFTTPQRDNAFKYYQMVLAIDPGNAGALSGLQRIVDRYVQFIAKASIEGRLDEARLYLQRAESVLPDDPRLHRIRAELAVAKE
;
A
#
# COMPACT_ATOMS: atom_id res chain seq x y z
N MET A 1 -21.22 4.94 24.13
CA MET A 1 -21.69 3.97 23.12
C MET A 1 -20.93 4.26 21.85
N THR A 2 -20.27 3.25 21.31
CA THR A 2 -19.10 3.33 20.40
C THR A 2 -19.45 3.91 19.02
N HIS A 3 -18.97 5.13 18.72
CA HIS A 3 -19.06 5.78 17.40
C HIS A 3 -18.44 4.96 16.25
N THR A 4 -17.67 3.92 16.56
CA THR A 4 -16.97 3.05 15.60
C THR A 4 -17.92 2.17 14.78
N HIS A 5 -19.10 1.82 15.31
CA HIS A 5 -20.06 0.97 14.57
C HIS A 5 -20.70 1.68 13.38
N ASP A 6 -20.78 3.01 13.41
CA ASP A 6 -21.43 3.82 12.36
C ASP A 6 -20.48 4.17 11.20
N GLN A 7 -19.22 3.72 11.28
CA GLN A 7 -18.16 4.11 10.34
C GLN A 7 -17.66 2.95 9.46
N ILE A 8 -17.97 1.70 9.80
CA ILE A 8 -17.57 0.52 9.01
C ILE A 8 -18.70 0.05 8.09
N LEU A 9 -18.36 -0.55 6.95
CA LEU A 9 -19.35 -1.23 6.13
C LEU A 9 -19.88 -2.50 6.84
N PRO A 10 -21.21 -2.68 6.94
CA PRO A 10 -21.78 -3.90 7.50
C PRO A 10 -21.40 -5.16 6.71
N LYS A 11 -21.28 -6.28 7.41
CA LYS A 11 -21.16 -7.61 6.79
C LYS A 11 -22.30 -7.85 5.81
N GLY A 12 -21.99 -8.35 4.62
CA GLY A 12 -22.92 -8.58 3.52
C GLY A 12 -23.10 -7.39 2.57
N THR A 13 -22.51 -6.23 2.87
CA THR A 13 -22.51 -5.08 1.96
C THR A 13 -21.92 -5.47 0.61
N GLN A 14 -22.60 -5.11 -0.48
CA GLN A 14 -22.16 -5.35 -1.84
C GLN A 14 -21.49 -4.10 -2.42
N LEU A 15 -20.28 -4.27 -2.96
CA LEU A 15 -19.56 -3.29 -3.75
C LEU A 15 -19.38 -3.87 -5.15
N GLY A 16 -20.39 -3.72 -6.03
CA GLY A 16 -20.43 -4.43 -7.31
C GLY A 16 -20.44 -5.96 -7.11
N VAL A 17 -19.39 -6.65 -7.59
CA VAL A 17 -19.25 -8.12 -7.45
C VAL A 17 -18.64 -8.58 -6.12
N TYR A 18 -18.24 -7.65 -5.25
CA TYR A 18 -17.57 -7.93 -3.99
C TYR A 18 -18.54 -7.85 -2.82
N GLU A 19 -18.55 -8.87 -1.97
CA GLU A 19 -19.31 -8.86 -0.72
C GLU A 19 -18.36 -8.70 0.47
N ILE A 20 -18.56 -7.66 1.29
CA ILE A 20 -17.86 -7.47 2.56
C ILE A 20 -18.20 -8.61 3.51
N LYS A 21 -17.18 -9.29 4.02
CA LYS A 21 -17.34 -10.37 5.00
C LYS A 21 -17.09 -9.89 6.40
N ASP A 22 -15.92 -9.31 6.66
CA ASP A 22 -15.50 -8.93 8.00
C ASP A 22 -14.56 -7.71 7.92
N THR A 23 -14.48 -6.92 8.99
CA THR A 23 -13.51 -5.81 9.07
C THR A 23 -12.17 -6.35 9.55
N LEU A 24 -11.11 -6.09 8.79
CA LEU A 24 -9.75 -6.53 9.12
C LEU A 24 -9.02 -5.48 9.96
N LYS A 25 -9.11 -4.21 9.56
CA LYS A 25 -8.39 -3.12 10.23
C LYS A 25 -9.15 -1.81 10.10
N ILE A 26 -9.14 -1.01 11.16
CA ILE A 26 -9.61 0.38 11.16
C ILE A 26 -8.40 1.25 11.47
N GLY A 27 -8.01 2.14 10.56
CA GLY A 27 -6.98 3.15 10.76
C GLY A 27 -7.58 4.56 10.75
N ALA A 28 -6.79 5.59 11.06
CA ALA A 28 -7.30 6.97 11.08
C ALA A 28 -7.81 7.44 9.70
N PHE A 29 -7.18 6.96 8.62
CA PHE A 29 -7.45 7.41 7.25
C PHE A 29 -8.00 6.35 6.29
N ASP A 30 -8.02 5.09 6.72
CA ASP A 30 -8.46 3.97 5.90
C ASP A 30 -9.12 2.87 6.75
N ILE A 31 -9.94 2.05 6.08
CA ILE A 31 -10.53 0.85 6.66
C ILE A 31 -10.25 -0.30 5.71
N THR A 32 -9.76 -1.43 6.22
CA THR A 32 -9.51 -2.63 5.43
C THR A 32 -10.51 -3.72 5.81
N TYR A 33 -11.10 -4.35 4.80
CA TYR A 33 -12.09 -5.41 4.94
C TYR A 33 -11.62 -6.69 4.26
N HIS A 34 -12.01 -7.84 4.82
CA HIS A 34 -12.08 -9.07 4.05
C HIS A 34 -13.35 -9.09 3.21
N ALA A 35 -13.23 -9.49 1.96
CA ALA A 35 -14.36 -9.60 1.05
C ALA A 35 -14.29 -10.87 0.18
N TRP A 36 -15.42 -11.17 -0.45
CA TRP A 36 -15.57 -12.29 -1.38
C TRP A 36 -15.97 -11.77 -2.76
N ASN A 37 -15.20 -12.12 -3.80
CA ASN A 37 -15.56 -11.85 -5.18
C ASN A 37 -16.50 -12.95 -5.68
N HIS A 38 -17.78 -12.63 -5.89
CA HIS A 38 -18.78 -13.61 -6.29
C HIS A 38 -18.63 -14.14 -7.71
N HIS A 39 -17.90 -13.43 -8.58
CA HIS A 39 -17.70 -13.88 -9.94
C HIS A 39 -16.46 -14.76 -10.08
N LEU A 40 -15.32 -14.28 -9.57
CA LEU A 40 -14.05 -15.03 -9.63
C LEU A 40 -13.96 -16.14 -8.57
N LYS A 41 -14.90 -16.17 -7.62
CA LYS A 41 -14.97 -17.16 -6.53
C LYS A 41 -13.69 -17.19 -5.70
N GLU A 42 -13.17 -16.01 -5.40
CA GLU A 42 -11.93 -15.82 -4.65
C GLU A 42 -12.10 -14.82 -3.51
N ARG A 43 -11.21 -14.91 -2.52
CA ARG A 43 -11.14 -13.97 -1.41
C ARG A 43 -10.26 -12.79 -1.79
N VAL A 44 -10.67 -11.59 -1.39
CA VAL A 44 -9.91 -10.37 -1.60
C VAL A 44 -9.89 -9.55 -0.31
N ASP A 45 -8.92 -8.65 -0.21
CA ASP A 45 -8.89 -7.60 0.80
C ASP A 45 -9.21 -6.26 0.13
N ILE A 46 -10.06 -5.47 0.77
CA ILE A 46 -10.52 -4.18 0.25
C ILE A 46 -10.11 -3.09 1.22
N GLN A 47 -9.28 -2.16 0.77
CA GLN A 47 -8.93 -0.96 1.53
C GLN A 47 -9.79 0.21 1.05
N GLU A 48 -10.63 0.75 1.92
CA GLU A 48 -11.46 1.92 1.71
C GLU A 48 -10.71 3.17 2.21
N TYR A 49 -10.73 4.25 1.42
CA TYR A 49 -10.34 5.57 1.92
C TYR A 49 -11.42 6.09 2.86
N PHE A 50 -11.08 6.32 4.12
CA PHE A 50 -12.02 6.81 5.12
C PHE A 50 -11.28 7.62 6.20
N PRO A 51 -11.04 8.92 5.99
CA PRO A 51 -10.47 9.81 7.01
C PRO A 51 -11.49 10.09 8.10
N HIS A 52 -11.37 9.39 9.23
CA HIS A 52 -12.36 9.36 10.31
C HIS A 52 -12.69 10.74 10.86
N ASP A 53 -11.74 11.66 10.87
CA ASP A 53 -11.95 13.02 11.35
C ASP A 53 -12.61 13.93 10.31
N LEU A 54 -12.42 13.65 9.03
CA LEU A 54 -12.92 14.49 7.92
C LEU A 54 -14.21 13.96 7.30
N ALA A 55 -14.52 12.67 7.47
CA ALA A 55 -15.59 11.98 6.75
C ALA A 55 -16.63 11.35 7.67
N MET A 56 -17.85 11.21 7.15
CA MET A 56 -18.95 10.51 7.80
C MET A 56 -19.70 9.65 6.79
N ARG A 57 -20.38 8.60 7.29
CA ARG A 57 -21.34 7.84 6.49
C ARG A 57 -22.72 8.49 6.54
N VAL A 58 -23.38 8.52 5.40
CA VAL A 58 -24.73 9.09 5.27
C VAL A 58 -25.77 8.02 5.55
N ASN A 59 -26.68 8.27 6.51
CA ASN A 59 -27.80 7.41 6.88
C ASN A 59 -27.41 5.94 7.18
N ASP A 60 -26.24 5.72 7.80
CA ASP A 60 -25.67 4.40 8.08
C ASP A 60 -25.50 3.51 6.82
N GLY A 61 -25.55 4.13 5.64
CA GLY A 61 -25.36 3.49 4.35
C GLY A 61 -23.90 3.48 3.90
N PRO A 62 -23.60 2.94 2.71
CA PRO A 62 -22.22 2.85 2.24
C PRO A 62 -21.64 4.21 1.81
N SER A 63 -22.49 5.21 1.54
CA SER A 63 -22.11 6.56 1.10
C SER A 63 -21.30 7.32 2.14
N VAL A 64 -20.20 7.92 1.69
CA VAL A 64 -19.23 8.69 2.47
C VAL A 64 -19.22 10.13 1.96
N GLU A 65 -19.30 11.08 2.87
CA GLU A 65 -19.23 12.52 2.58
C GLU A 65 -18.34 13.23 3.60
N PRO A 66 -17.74 14.40 3.26
CA PRO A 66 -17.09 15.24 4.24
C PRO A 66 -18.04 15.66 5.36
N LYS A 67 -17.57 15.73 6.62
CA LYS A 67 -18.38 16.15 7.76
C LYS A 67 -18.81 17.61 7.69
N SER A 68 -17.99 18.46 7.07
CA SER A 68 -18.25 19.89 6.93
C SER A 68 -17.71 20.44 5.61
N LEU A 69 -18.09 21.67 5.28
CA LEU A 69 -17.52 22.39 4.13
C LEU A 69 -16.02 22.66 4.30
N ASP A 70 -15.56 22.86 5.53
CA ASP A 70 -14.16 23.12 5.85
C ASP A 70 -13.30 21.85 5.66
N ASP A 71 -13.87 20.66 5.90
CA ASP A 71 -13.19 19.37 5.71
C ASP A 71 -13.06 18.97 4.23
N LYS A 72 -13.91 19.53 3.36
CA LYS A 72 -14.06 19.11 1.97
C LYS A 72 -12.76 19.14 1.19
N GLU A 73 -11.98 20.22 1.31
CA GLU A 73 -10.74 20.36 0.54
C GLU A 73 -9.69 19.32 0.95
N SER A 74 -9.55 19.06 2.26
CA SER A 74 -8.63 18.05 2.78
C SER A 74 -9.11 16.64 2.45
N PHE A 75 -10.41 16.37 2.55
CA PHE A 75 -11.00 15.10 2.14
C PHE A 75 -10.73 14.80 0.66
N GLU A 76 -10.98 15.76 -0.24
CA GLU A 76 -10.76 15.62 -1.68
C GLU A 76 -9.27 15.48 -2.02
N TYR A 77 -8.39 16.19 -1.30
CA TYR A 77 -6.94 16.05 -1.44
C TYR A 77 -6.48 14.64 -1.10
N GLY A 78 -6.90 14.10 0.04
CA GLY A 78 -6.54 12.75 0.46
C GLY A 78 -7.14 11.67 -0.45
N LEU A 79 -8.38 11.86 -0.91
CA LEU A 79 -9.03 10.94 -1.86
C LEU A 79 -8.25 10.90 -3.17
N LYS A 80 -7.81 12.05 -3.66
CA LYS A 80 -6.94 12.13 -4.85
C LYS A 80 -5.62 11.41 -4.63
N ALA A 81 -4.95 11.64 -3.50
CA ALA A 81 -3.68 10.97 -3.18
C ALA A 81 -3.84 9.44 -3.09
N PHE A 82 -4.93 8.96 -2.48
CA PHE A 82 -5.26 7.55 -2.40
C PHE A 82 -5.49 6.94 -3.78
N LEU A 83 -6.26 7.62 -4.64
CA LEU A 83 -6.51 7.19 -6.01
C LEU A 83 -5.25 7.16 -6.87
N ASP A 84 -4.43 8.21 -6.79
CA ASP A 84 -3.15 8.27 -7.52
C ASP A 84 -2.22 7.12 -7.11
N GLN A 85 -2.17 6.77 -5.83
CA GLN A 85 -1.42 5.61 -5.34
C GLN A 85 -2.03 4.30 -5.84
N ALA A 86 -3.33 4.10 -5.64
CA ALA A 86 -4.05 2.89 -6.03
C ALA A 86 -3.90 2.60 -7.53
N GLU A 87 -4.11 3.61 -8.39
CA GLU A 87 -3.98 3.46 -9.84
C GLU A 87 -2.57 3.03 -10.24
N ARG A 88 -1.53 3.59 -9.62
CA ARG A 88 -0.16 3.17 -9.92
C ARG A 88 0.11 1.75 -9.44
N LEU A 89 -0.37 1.37 -8.25
CA LEU A 89 -0.21 0.02 -7.72
C LEU A 89 -0.88 -1.04 -8.61
N THR A 90 -2.04 -0.76 -9.20
CA THR A 90 -2.71 -1.70 -10.13
C THR A 90 -1.91 -1.98 -11.41
N GLN A 91 -0.90 -1.16 -11.73
CA GLN A 91 -0.01 -1.37 -12.89
C GLN A 91 1.26 -2.15 -12.53
N ILE A 92 1.43 -2.55 -11.26
CA ILE A 92 2.64 -3.22 -10.79
C ILE A 92 2.34 -4.70 -10.55
N GLU A 93 3.02 -5.53 -11.34
CA GLU A 93 3.13 -6.96 -11.08
C GLU A 93 4.57 -7.28 -10.64
N HIS A 94 4.70 -7.86 -9.46
CA HIS A 94 5.99 -8.31 -8.94
C HIS A 94 5.77 -9.46 -7.95
N PRO A 95 6.63 -10.50 -7.93
CA PRO A 95 6.48 -11.63 -7.02
C PRO A 95 6.52 -11.24 -5.54
N ASN A 96 7.19 -10.14 -5.19
CA ASN A 96 7.37 -9.67 -3.81
C ASN A 96 6.53 -8.42 -3.47
N ILE A 97 5.44 -8.14 -4.21
CA ILE A 97 4.50 -7.05 -3.91
C ILE A 97 3.08 -7.63 -3.92
N VAL A 98 2.25 -7.28 -2.93
CA VAL A 98 0.84 -7.66 -2.96
C VAL A 98 0.15 -7.07 -4.19
N ALA A 99 -0.56 -7.91 -4.93
CA ALA A 99 -1.20 -7.48 -6.16
C ALA A 99 -2.44 -6.65 -5.86
N ALA A 100 -2.44 -5.41 -6.34
CA ALA A 100 -3.64 -4.59 -6.48
C ALA A 100 -4.37 -5.01 -7.76
N GLU A 101 -5.60 -5.49 -7.62
CA GLU A 101 -6.40 -6.02 -8.72
C GLU A 101 -7.20 -4.93 -9.42
N ASN A 102 -7.78 -4.03 -8.63
CA ASN A 102 -8.65 -2.98 -9.16
C ASN A 102 -8.75 -1.81 -8.16
N VAL A 103 -9.23 -0.67 -8.66
CA VAL A 103 -9.67 0.46 -7.83
C VAL A 103 -11.09 0.85 -8.22
N LEU A 104 -11.96 0.97 -7.22
CA LEU A 104 -13.35 1.38 -7.40
C LEU A 104 -13.53 2.79 -6.85
N ARG A 105 -14.21 3.66 -7.59
CA ARG A 105 -14.66 4.97 -7.14
C ARG A 105 -16.17 4.90 -6.94
N LEU A 106 -16.60 4.77 -5.69
CA LEU A 106 -17.97 4.45 -5.32
C LEU A 106 -18.33 5.15 -4.02
N ASN A 107 -19.62 5.40 -3.80
CA ASN A 107 -20.12 5.84 -2.49
C ASN A 107 -19.43 7.12 -1.96
N GLY A 108 -19.02 8.04 -2.84
CA GLY A 108 -18.28 9.25 -2.42
C GLY A 108 -16.84 9.03 -1.95
N THR A 109 -16.33 7.79 -2.04
CA THR A 109 -14.96 7.42 -1.67
C THR A 109 -14.29 6.50 -2.72
N ALA A 110 -13.15 5.90 -2.38
CA ALA A 110 -12.41 4.97 -3.18
C ALA A 110 -12.09 3.67 -2.41
N TYR A 111 -12.03 2.56 -3.16
CA TYR A 111 -11.73 1.23 -2.66
C TYR A 111 -10.61 0.62 -3.49
N LEU A 112 -9.50 0.26 -2.86
CA LEU A 112 -8.41 -0.51 -3.47
C LEU A 112 -8.64 -2.00 -3.21
N ILE A 113 -8.84 -2.77 -4.27
CA ILE A 113 -9.05 -4.22 -4.23
C ILE A 113 -7.70 -4.90 -4.36
N MET A 114 -7.37 -5.77 -3.43
CA MET A 114 -6.10 -6.50 -3.38
C MET A 114 -6.34 -7.99 -3.26
N ALA A 115 -5.49 -8.78 -3.92
CA ALA A 115 -5.51 -10.22 -3.79
C ALA A 115 -5.22 -10.61 -2.33
N ARG A 116 -6.14 -11.35 -1.70
CA ARG A 116 -5.91 -11.84 -0.33
C ARG A 116 -4.73 -12.81 -0.33
N GLN A 117 -3.79 -12.60 0.57
CA GLN A 117 -2.63 -13.47 0.76
C GLN A 117 -2.85 -14.35 1.99
N GLU A 118 -2.62 -15.65 1.84
CA GLU A 118 -2.54 -16.56 2.98
C GLU A 118 -1.10 -16.56 3.52
N GLY A 119 -0.94 -16.52 4.84
CA GLY A 119 0.36 -16.37 5.51
C GLY A 119 0.30 -15.48 6.76
N VAL A 120 1.43 -14.92 7.15
CA VAL A 120 1.55 -14.08 8.35
C VAL A 120 2.49 -12.90 8.14
N SER A 121 2.23 -11.77 8.78
CA SER A 121 3.18 -10.65 8.79
C SER A 121 4.48 -11.01 9.53
N LEU A 122 5.61 -10.45 9.09
CA LEU A 122 6.91 -10.63 9.71
C LEU A 122 6.90 -10.25 11.20
N SER A 123 6.13 -9.22 11.58
CA SER A 123 5.91 -8.82 12.98
C SER A 123 5.43 -9.97 13.90
N LYS A 124 4.61 -10.90 13.38
CA LYS A 124 4.10 -12.07 14.11
C LYS A 124 5.14 -13.20 14.16
N VAL A 125 5.98 -13.30 13.13
CA VAL A 125 7.02 -14.35 13.03
C VAL A 125 8.19 -14.08 13.97
N ILE A 126 8.56 -12.82 14.15
CA ILE A 126 9.73 -12.42 14.96
C ILE A 126 9.40 -12.18 16.44
N GLN A 127 8.26 -12.68 16.92
CA GLN A 127 7.92 -12.63 18.34
C GLN A 127 8.84 -13.56 19.14
N PRO A 128 9.40 -13.13 20.28
CA PRO A 128 10.22 -13.99 21.12
C PRO A 128 9.50 -15.30 21.51
N PRO A 129 10.19 -16.45 21.53
CA PRO A 129 11.64 -16.65 21.37
C PRO A 129 12.09 -16.90 19.92
N ALA A 130 11.24 -16.68 18.91
CA ALA A 130 11.59 -16.94 17.52
C ALA A 130 12.67 -15.96 17.03
N SER A 131 13.67 -16.48 16.33
CA SER A 131 14.75 -15.69 15.71
C SER A 131 14.99 -16.21 14.30
N LEU A 132 15.24 -15.29 13.37
CA LEU A 132 15.59 -15.61 11.99
C LEU A 132 17.11 -15.69 11.85
N ALA A 133 17.59 -16.72 11.15
CA ALA A 133 18.99 -16.83 10.75
C ALA A 133 19.33 -15.76 9.70
N GLU A 134 20.61 -15.41 9.59
CA GLU A 134 21.06 -14.43 8.59
C GLU A 134 20.61 -14.79 7.17
N THR A 135 20.63 -16.07 6.80
CA THR A 135 20.21 -16.51 5.46
C THR A 135 18.74 -16.21 5.17
N GLU A 136 17.88 -16.32 6.18
CA GLU A 136 16.45 -16.01 6.08
C GLU A 136 16.25 -14.50 6.00
N LEU A 137 16.95 -13.73 6.84
CA LEU A 137 16.92 -12.26 6.78
C LEU A 137 17.45 -11.70 5.45
N LYS A 138 18.54 -12.27 4.93
CA LYS A 138 19.09 -11.93 3.61
C LYS A 138 18.09 -12.21 2.50
N PHE A 139 17.40 -13.35 2.56
CA PHE A 139 16.35 -13.67 1.60
C PHE A 139 15.20 -12.66 1.66
N ILE A 140 14.71 -12.34 2.85
CA ILE A 140 13.65 -11.32 3.03
C ILE A 140 14.12 -9.96 2.51
N LEU A 141 15.31 -9.51 2.92
CA LEU A 141 15.86 -8.21 2.49
C LEU A 141 15.98 -8.14 0.98
N VAL A 142 16.58 -9.13 0.32
CA VAL A 142 16.77 -9.13 -1.14
C VAL A 142 15.43 -9.13 -1.87
N SER A 143 14.46 -9.94 -1.43
CA SER A 143 13.11 -9.97 -2.00
C SER A 143 12.40 -8.61 -1.90
N ILE A 144 12.50 -7.95 -0.75
CA ILE A 144 11.90 -6.63 -0.55
C ILE A 144 12.69 -5.54 -1.30
N LEU A 145 14.01 -5.63 -1.41
CA LEU A 145 14.79 -4.71 -2.26
C LEU A 145 14.40 -4.79 -3.73
N ASN A 146 14.14 -5.99 -4.26
CA ASN A 146 13.64 -6.16 -5.63
C ASN A 146 12.24 -5.54 -5.79
N ALA A 147 11.36 -5.69 -4.80
CA ALA A 147 10.07 -4.99 -4.77
C ALA A 147 10.23 -3.47 -4.75
N LEU A 148 11.13 -2.94 -3.89
CA LEU A 148 11.41 -1.51 -3.79
C LEU A 148 11.94 -0.93 -5.10
N GLN A 149 12.87 -1.64 -5.75
CA GLN A 149 13.35 -1.26 -7.08
C GLN A 149 12.19 -1.06 -8.05
N LYS A 150 11.23 -2.00 -8.07
CA LYS A 150 10.09 -1.94 -8.97
C LYS A 150 9.15 -0.77 -8.69
N ILE A 151 8.82 -0.49 -7.42
CA ILE A 151 7.91 0.62 -7.09
C ILE A 151 8.58 1.98 -7.28
N HIS A 152 9.89 2.10 -7.03
CA HIS A 152 10.66 3.33 -7.21
C HIS A 152 10.78 3.68 -8.71
N GLU A 153 10.94 2.69 -9.60
CA GLU A 153 10.85 2.89 -11.06
C GLU A 153 9.49 3.46 -11.49
N CYS A 154 8.42 3.10 -10.77
CA CYS A 154 7.07 3.63 -10.95
C CYS A 154 6.83 4.96 -10.20
N LYS A 155 7.88 5.56 -9.62
CA LYS A 155 7.83 6.80 -8.82
C LYS A 155 6.85 6.72 -7.65
N ILE A 156 6.79 5.56 -6.99
CA ILE A 156 6.06 5.34 -5.75
C ILE A 156 7.08 5.13 -4.65
N VAL A 157 6.95 5.85 -3.55
CA VAL A 157 7.66 5.57 -2.29
C VAL A 157 6.68 4.84 -1.37
N HIS A 158 7.12 3.81 -0.66
CA HIS A 158 6.25 3.06 0.25
C HIS A 158 5.89 3.90 1.49
N GLY A 159 6.90 4.53 2.09
CA GLY A 159 6.78 5.53 3.15
C GLY A 159 6.43 5.00 4.54
N GLY A 160 6.34 3.68 4.72
CA GLY A 160 5.83 3.07 5.95
C GLY A 160 6.25 1.63 6.15
N ILE A 161 7.48 1.30 5.75
CA ILE A 161 8.01 -0.06 5.88
C ILE A 161 8.30 -0.33 7.35
N GLN A 162 7.76 -1.43 7.84
CA GLN A 162 7.94 -1.95 9.19
C GLN A 162 7.65 -3.46 9.16
N PRO A 163 7.91 -4.24 10.23
CA PRO A 163 7.65 -5.68 10.23
C PRO A 163 6.19 -6.06 9.89
N ALA A 164 5.20 -5.22 10.18
CA ALA A 164 3.81 -5.46 9.80
C ALA A 164 3.54 -5.30 8.28
N ALA A 165 4.37 -4.53 7.58
CA ALA A 165 4.26 -4.28 6.13
C ALA A 165 4.88 -5.39 5.26
N ILE A 166 5.70 -6.26 5.85
CA ILE A 166 6.28 -7.42 5.15
C ILE A 166 5.45 -8.66 5.52
N PHE A 167 4.75 -9.22 4.55
CA PHE A 167 3.94 -10.43 4.71
C PHE A 167 4.69 -11.66 4.18
N LEU A 168 4.79 -12.70 4.97
CA LEU A 168 5.37 -13.98 4.58
C LEU A 168 4.23 -14.90 4.18
N SER A 169 4.12 -15.20 2.89
CA SER A 169 3.09 -16.10 2.35
C SER A 169 3.27 -17.52 2.88
N GLU A 170 2.24 -18.37 2.78
CA GLU A 170 2.32 -19.80 3.14
C GLU A 170 3.45 -20.55 2.41
N ASN A 171 3.87 -20.07 1.24
CA ASN A 171 4.99 -20.64 0.50
C ASN A 171 6.36 -20.15 0.99
N GLY A 172 6.41 -19.23 1.95
CA GLY A 172 7.63 -18.60 2.46
C GLY A 172 8.07 -17.34 1.72
N GLU A 173 7.36 -16.94 0.64
CA GLU A 173 7.73 -15.77 -0.16
C GLU A 173 7.40 -14.46 0.60
N PRO A 174 8.35 -13.50 0.69
CA PRO A 174 8.11 -12.19 1.27
C PRO A 174 7.37 -11.28 0.28
N LEU A 175 6.31 -10.64 0.76
CA LEU A 175 5.45 -9.73 0.03
C LEU A 175 5.43 -8.38 0.73
N LEU A 176 5.69 -7.31 -0.03
CA LEU A 176 5.52 -5.94 0.44
C LEU A 176 4.05 -5.53 0.35
N THR A 177 3.53 -4.96 1.44
CA THR A 177 2.10 -4.66 1.66
C THR A 177 1.94 -3.35 2.46
N HIS A 178 0.72 -2.82 2.59
CA HIS A 178 0.42 -1.66 3.46
C HIS A 178 1.13 -0.35 3.05
N PHE A 179 1.10 -0.01 1.76
CA PHE A 179 1.61 1.25 1.23
C PHE A 179 1.00 2.47 1.95
N ALA A 180 1.86 3.33 2.51
CA ALA A 180 1.44 4.38 3.44
C ALA A 180 1.49 5.80 2.86
N ALA A 181 2.12 6.02 1.70
CA ALA A 181 2.38 7.35 1.17
C ALA A 181 1.12 8.23 1.03
N ALA A 182 0.03 7.70 0.49
CA ALA A 182 -1.24 8.43 0.39
C ALA A 182 -1.81 8.82 1.76
N ARG A 183 -1.73 7.91 2.73
CA ARG A 183 -2.17 8.12 4.11
C ARG A 183 -1.34 9.18 4.82
N LEU A 184 -0.02 9.15 4.64
CA LEU A 184 0.89 10.15 5.21
C LEU A 184 0.69 11.53 4.58
N ALA A 185 0.37 11.61 3.30
CA ALA A 185 0.06 12.87 2.63
C ALA A 185 -1.16 13.56 3.26
N ILE A 186 -2.22 12.82 3.58
CA ILE A 186 -3.38 13.39 4.26
C ILE A 186 -3.09 13.70 5.73
N ALA A 187 -2.35 12.85 6.45
CA ALA A 187 -1.95 13.10 7.83
C ALA A 187 -1.09 14.38 7.98
N ALA A 188 -0.19 14.63 7.04
CA ALA A 188 0.59 15.87 6.98
C ALA A 188 -0.29 17.11 6.83
N ARG A 189 -1.36 17.00 6.03
CA ARG A 189 -2.31 18.10 5.80
C ARG A 189 -3.22 18.36 7.00
N THR A 190 -3.54 17.34 7.79
CA THR A 190 -4.41 17.45 8.97
C THR A 190 -3.64 17.62 10.28
N SER A 191 -2.32 17.85 10.23
CA SER A 191 -1.45 17.97 11.42
C SER A 191 -1.43 16.72 12.31
N GLN A 192 -1.67 15.54 11.72
CA GLN A 192 -1.67 14.22 12.38
C GLN A 192 -0.48 13.34 11.95
N LEU A 193 0.51 13.94 11.27
CA LEU A 193 1.64 13.22 10.70
C LEU A 193 2.45 12.46 11.75
N ALA A 194 2.70 13.06 12.91
CA ALA A 194 3.49 12.45 13.96
C ALA A 194 2.84 11.17 14.52
N ASP A 195 1.51 11.14 14.61
CA ASP A 195 0.74 10.00 15.11
C ASP A 195 0.68 8.85 14.10
N GLU A 196 0.76 9.18 12.80
CA GLU A 196 0.68 8.20 11.72
C GLU A 196 2.05 7.61 11.33
N LEU A 197 3.15 8.28 11.68
CA LEU A 197 4.49 7.76 11.41
C LEU A 197 4.86 6.63 12.37
N ALA A 198 5.39 5.54 11.82
CA ALA A 198 5.90 4.42 12.61
C ALA A 198 7.19 4.83 13.33
N ALA A 199 7.08 5.12 14.63
CA ALA A 199 8.19 5.53 15.48
C ALA A 199 9.38 4.55 15.36
N GLY A 200 10.59 5.09 15.22
CA GLY A 200 11.82 4.31 15.02
C GLY A 200 12.05 3.80 13.59
N TYR A 201 10.99 3.57 12.82
CA TYR A 201 11.07 3.16 11.40
C TYR A 201 11.06 4.35 10.45
N ALA A 202 10.36 5.43 10.81
CA ALA A 202 10.33 6.66 10.03
C ALA A 202 11.63 7.47 10.25
N PRO A 203 12.39 7.81 9.19
CA PRO A 203 13.52 8.71 9.29
C PRO A 203 13.08 10.18 9.44
N VAL A 204 14.05 11.04 9.78
CA VAL A 204 13.80 12.44 10.15
C VAL A 204 13.10 13.23 9.03
N GLU A 205 13.43 12.99 7.77
CA GLU A 205 12.83 13.72 6.64
C GLU A 205 11.33 13.46 6.46
N GLN A 206 10.77 12.41 7.08
CA GLN A 206 9.32 12.18 7.07
C GLN A 206 8.58 13.06 8.08
N TYR A 207 9.25 13.53 9.12
CA TYR A 207 8.66 14.45 10.11
C TYR A 207 8.71 15.90 9.66
N GLU A 208 9.58 16.21 8.70
CA GLU A 208 9.70 17.53 8.10
C GLU A 208 8.68 17.67 6.96
N GLN A 209 7.83 18.70 7.00
CA GLN A 209 6.72 18.91 6.06
C GLN A 209 7.14 19.13 4.59
N ALA A 210 8.44 19.12 4.29
CA ALA A 210 9.00 19.45 2.99
C ALA A 210 9.19 18.22 2.09
N ASN A 211 8.11 17.51 1.71
CA ASN A 211 7.97 16.72 0.46
C ASN A 211 9.17 15.85 -0.04
N GLN A 212 10.02 15.33 0.84
CA GLN A 212 11.28 14.67 0.47
C GLN A 212 11.26 13.14 0.60
N SER A 213 10.08 12.53 0.77
CA SER A 213 9.98 11.07 0.70
C SER A 213 10.51 10.57 -0.64
N SER A 214 11.55 9.76 -0.56
CA SER A 214 12.39 9.35 -1.69
C SER A 214 12.81 7.89 -1.47
N PRO A 215 13.47 7.25 -2.45
CA PRO A 215 13.93 5.87 -2.28
C PRO A 215 14.70 5.60 -0.97
N ALA A 216 15.55 6.54 -0.53
CA ALA A 216 16.32 6.35 0.69
C ALA A 216 15.48 6.37 1.97
N THR A 217 14.30 6.99 1.95
CA THR A 217 13.32 6.92 3.04
C THR A 217 12.89 5.47 3.28
N ASP A 218 12.57 4.74 2.21
CA ASP A 218 12.21 3.32 2.30
C ASP A 218 13.39 2.46 2.74
N PHE A 219 14.62 2.78 2.33
CA PHE A 219 15.81 2.01 2.75
C PHE A 219 16.11 2.18 4.24
N TYR A 220 15.93 3.38 4.80
CA TYR A 220 16.05 3.56 6.25
C TYR A 220 15.04 2.67 6.99
N ALA A 221 13.78 2.73 6.59
CA ALA A 221 12.71 1.97 7.23
C ALA A 221 12.91 0.45 7.12
N LEU A 222 13.42 -0.02 5.98
CA LEU A 222 13.82 -1.41 5.78
C LEU A 222 15.04 -1.78 6.63
N GLY A 223 16.01 -0.88 6.79
CA GLY A 223 17.17 -1.07 7.69
C GLY A 223 16.75 -1.18 9.15
N ALA A 224 15.82 -0.34 9.60
CA ALA A 224 15.23 -0.39 10.93
C ALA A 224 14.43 -1.68 11.16
N THR A 225 13.74 -2.16 10.12
CA THR A 225 13.07 -3.46 10.14
C THR A 225 14.07 -4.61 10.33
N MET A 226 15.18 -4.62 9.59
CA MET A 226 16.22 -5.65 9.75
C MET A 226 16.91 -5.55 11.11
N TYR A 227 17.19 -4.35 11.60
CA TYR A 227 17.72 -4.13 12.95
C TYR A 227 16.84 -4.76 14.02
N TYR A 228 15.52 -4.53 13.96
CA TYR A 228 14.59 -5.13 14.90
C TYR A 228 14.61 -6.66 14.81
N CYS A 229 14.58 -7.23 13.60
CA CYS A 229 14.66 -8.67 13.40
C CYS A 229 15.97 -9.31 13.93
N MET A 230 17.07 -8.56 13.92
CA MET A 230 18.38 -9.05 14.38
C MET A 230 18.58 -8.94 15.88
N THR A 231 17.95 -7.96 16.52
CA THR A 231 18.25 -7.57 17.91
C THR A 231 17.10 -7.79 18.87
N HIS A 232 15.87 -7.92 18.37
CA HIS A 232 14.61 -7.83 19.12
C HIS A 232 14.48 -6.54 19.96
N ARG A 233 15.27 -5.50 19.66
CA ARG A 233 15.19 -4.19 20.30
C ARG A 233 14.44 -3.24 19.39
N GLN A 234 13.44 -2.56 19.93
CA GLN A 234 12.71 -1.54 19.18
C GLN A 234 13.70 -0.48 18.65
N PRO A 235 13.61 -0.08 17.37
CA PRO A 235 14.44 0.98 16.82
C PRO A 235 14.24 2.30 17.57
N ASP A 236 15.33 2.99 17.91
CA ASP A 236 15.28 4.34 18.46
C ASP A 236 14.69 5.32 17.44
N THR A 237 13.92 6.31 17.93
CA THR A 237 13.31 7.32 17.05
C THR A 237 14.37 8.15 16.35
N ALA A 238 14.11 8.57 15.11
CA ALA A 238 15.04 9.40 14.35
C ALA A 238 15.43 10.68 15.11
N GLN A 239 14.48 11.32 15.81
CA GLN A 239 14.74 12.50 16.64
C GLN A 239 15.72 12.20 17.79
N SER A 240 15.54 11.08 18.51
CA SER A 240 16.43 10.71 19.60
C SER A 240 17.86 10.43 19.12
N ARG A 241 18.00 9.76 17.96
CA ARG A 241 19.30 9.50 17.32
C ARG A 241 20.00 10.79 16.91
N ILE A 242 19.27 11.70 16.25
CA ILE A 242 19.82 13.01 15.86
C ILE A 242 20.22 13.84 17.09
N MET A 243 19.42 13.81 18.16
CA MET A 243 19.73 14.51 19.41
C MET A 243 21.02 14.01 20.05
N ALA A 244 21.19 12.70 20.19
CA ALA A 244 22.41 12.09 20.71
C ALA A 244 23.64 12.48 19.88
N LEU A 245 23.56 12.32 18.55
CA LEU A 245 24.65 12.66 17.64
C LEU A 245 25.02 14.15 17.66
N SER A 246 24.02 15.04 17.73
CA SER A 246 24.24 16.50 17.83
C SER A 246 24.89 16.91 19.16
N SER A 247 24.73 16.09 20.20
CA SER A 247 25.34 16.28 21.52
C SER A 247 26.73 15.66 21.64
N GLY A 248 27.25 15.04 20.56
CA GLY A 248 28.53 14.32 20.55
C GLY A 248 28.48 12.94 21.22
N GLU A 249 27.28 12.45 21.53
CA GLU A 249 27.06 11.10 22.05
C GLU A 249 27.06 10.07 20.89
N PRO A 250 27.40 8.80 21.17
CA PRO A 250 27.25 7.75 20.17
C PRO A 250 25.78 7.57 19.79
N ASP A 251 25.55 7.11 18.56
CA ASP A 251 24.21 6.73 18.10
C ASP A 251 23.64 5.63 18.99
N PRO A 252 22.45 5.80 19.61
CA PRO A 252 21.86 4.78 20.48
C PRO A 252 21.48 3.50 19.72
N MET A 253 21.26 3.59 18.41
CA MET A 253 20.86 2.47 17.56
C MET A 253 22.09 1.68 17.08
N THR A 254 22.68 0.88 17.96
CA THR A 254 23.91 0.14 17.68
C THR A 254 23.65 -1.29 17.20
N LEU A 255 24.26 -1.69 16.09
CA LEU A 255 24.26 -3.09 15.64
C LEU A 255 25.18 -3.98 16.50
N PRO A 256 24.93 -5.30 16.56
CA PRO A 256 25.82 -6.24 17.25
C PRO A 256 27.24 -6.19 16.67
N THR A 257 28.22 -5.88 17.51
CA THR A 257 29.65 -5.76 17.13
C THR A 257 30.55 -6.83 17.75
N ASP A 258 29.99 -7.71 18.58
CA ASP A 258 30.75 -8.80 19.20
C ASP A 258 31.18 -9.82 18.13
N SER A 259 32.42 -10.29 18.21
CA SER A 259 32.97 -11.40 17.43
C SER A 259 32.11 -12.69 17.47
N ALA A 260 31.26 -12.84 18.49
CA ALA A 260 30.32 -13.95 18.63
C ALA A 260 28.98 -13.73 17.89
N THR A 261 28.79 -12.60 17.20
CA THR A 261 27.57 -12.32 16.44
C THR A 261 27.38 -13.37 15.33
N PRO A 262 26.16 -13.90 15.11
CA PRO A 262 25.90 -14.84 14.03
C PRO A 262 25.88 -14.17 12.64
N TYR A 263 26.19 -12.87 12.56
CA TYR A 263 26.05 -12.05 11.36
C TYR A 263 27.40 -11.70 10.70
N THR A 264 27.48 -11.77 9.37
CA THR A 264 28.69 -11.40 8.62
C THR A 264 28.93 -9.89 8.60
N ALA A 265 30.18 -9.48 8.40
CA ALA A 265 30.57 -8.08 8.36
C ALA A 265 29.87 -7.33 7.22
N GLU A 266 29.71 -7.96 6.06
CA GLU A 266 29.05 -7.38 4.88
C GLU A 266 27.56 -7.13 5.15
N TRP A 267 26.91 -8.07 5.87
CA TRP A 267 25.53 -7.91 6.29
C TRP A 267 25.38 -6.72 7.24
N LEU A 268 26.19 -6.66 8.29
CA LEU A 268 26.17 -5.56 9.25
C LEU A 268 26.49 -4.22 8.58
N GLN A 269 27.41 -4.19 7.62
CA GLN A 269 27.74 -3.01 6.83
C GLN A 269 26.54 -2.52 6.01
N ALA A 270 25.81 -3.42 5.34
CA ALA A 270 24.63 -3.07 4.56
C ALA A 270 23.53 -2.46 5.44
N ILE A 271 23.22 -3.09 6.56
CA ILE A 271 22.19 -2.59 7.50
C ILE A 271 22.62 -1.25 8.10
N ASN A 272 23.89 -1.10 8.50
CA ASN A 272 24.41 0.16 9.01
C ASN A 272 24.34 1.29 7.97
N TRP A 273 24.61 0.99 6.70
CA TRP A 273 24.53 1.97 5.62
C TRP A 273 23.10 2.44 5.38
N MET A 274 22.13 1.51 5.40
CA MET A 274 20.71 1.83 5.30
C MET A 274 20.21 2.69 6.47
N LEU A 275 20.77 2.50 7.66
CA LEU A 275 20.39 3.21 8.89
C LEU A 275 21.07 4.58 9.08
N ARG A 276 21.86 5.06 8.12
CA ARG A 276 22.50 6.39 8.23
C ARG A 276 21.44 7.48 8.48
N PRO A 277 21.61 8.34 9.51
CA PRO A 277 20.63 9.38 9.82
C PRO A 277 20.46 10.39 8.68
N ASP A 278 21.57 10.83 8.07
CA ASP A 278 21.53 11.73 6.92
C ASP A 278 21.02 10.97 5.68
N TYR A 279 20.12 11.62 4.96
CA TYR A 279 19.59 11.15 3.69
C TYR A 279 20.67 10.88 2.64
N ASN A 280 21.65 11.76 2.52
CA ASN A 280 22.67 11.68 1.47
C ASN A 280 23.73 10.59 1.74
N ASP A 281 23.84 10.17 3.00
CA ASP A 281 24.76 9.11 3.42
C ASP A 281 24.15 7.71 3.26
N ARG A 282 22.86 7.61 2.92
CA ARG A 282 22.14 6.35 2.66
C ARG A 282 22.29 5.88 1.21
N PRO A 283 22.06 4.59 0.93
CA PRO A 283 21.92 4.10 -0.44
C PRO A 283 20.85 4.90 -1.19
N GLN A 284 21.11 5.22 -2.46
CA GLN A 284 20.17 5.97 -3.29
C GLN A 284 19.35 5.07 -4.21
N SER A 285 19.73 3.80 -4.32
CA SER A 285 19.02 2.79 -5.10
C SER A 285 19.11 1.40 -4.48
N ALA A 286 18.10 0.57 -4.72
CA ALA A 286 18.12 -0.83 -4.29
C ALA A 286 19.29 -1.62 -4.92
N ALA A 287 19.68 -1.24 -6.15
CA ALA A 287 20.79 -1.85 -6.87
C ALA A 287 22.13 -1.71 -6.15
N GLU A 288 22.37 -0.59 -5.47
CA GLU A 288 23.58 -0.37 -4.67
C GLU A 288 23.68 -1.35 -3.49
N ILE A 289 22.58 -1.54 -2.77
CA ILE A 289 22.52 -2.47 -1.64
C ILE A 289 22.67 -3.91 -2.12
N LEU A 290 21.99 -4.27 -3.22
CA LEU A 290 22.10 -5.59 -3.83
C LEU A 290 23.51 -5.89 -4.37
N ALA A 291 24.26 -4.88 -4.80
CA ALA A 291 25.65 -5.04 -5.22
C ALA A 291 26.55 -5.37 -4.02
N LEU A 292 26.36 -4.69 -2.88
CA LEU A 292 27.09 -4.97 -1.65
C LEU A 292 26.81 -6.37 -1.08
N LEU A 293 25.57 -6.86 -1.23
CA LEU A 293 25.17 -8.18 -0.72
C LEU A 293 25.53 -9.35 -1.64
N LYS A 294 25.91 -9.09 -2.89
CA LYS A 294 26.38 -10.14 -3.80
C LYS A 294 27.82 -10.51 -3.43
N PRO A 295 28.15 -11.80 -3.35
CA PRO A 295 29.54 -12.20 -3.24
C PRO A 295 30.27 -11.73 -4.50
N GLU A 296 31.23 -10.82 -4.35
CA GLU A 296 32.18 -10.54 -5.41
C GLU A 296 32.97 -11.82 -5.69
N TYR A 297 32.68 -12.48 -6.81
CA TYR A 297 33.72 -13.21 -7.53
C TYR A 297 34.55 -12.19 -8.29
N THR A 298 35.31 -11.37 -7.57
CA THR A 298 36.36 -10.55 -8.18
C THR A 298 37.55 -11.46 -8.46
N GLY A 299 37.70 -11.74 -9.75
CA GLY A 299 38.82 -12.49 -10.27
C GLY A 299 40.14 -11.77 -9.98
N GLU A 300 41.06 -12.50 -9.38
CA GLU A 300 42.48 -12.25 -9.54
C GLU A 300 43.09 -13.40 -10.33
N GLN A 301 44.06 -13.06 -11.20
CA GLN A 301 44.83 -13.91 -12.11
C GLN A 301 44.19 -14.18 -13.49
N GLY A 302 44.16 -13.14 -14.32
CA GLY A 302 43.85 -13.23 -15.74
C GLY A 302 44.81 -12.43 -16.62
N LYS A 303 46.13 -12.55 -16.40
CA LYS A 303 47.12 -12.12 -17.39
C LYS A 303 47.89 -13.34 -17.92
N ALA A 304 47.67 -13.57 -19.22
CA ALA A 304 48.49 -14.34 -20.17
C ALA A 304 48.46 -15.89 -20.05
N ILE A 305 47.83 -16.58 -21.01
CA ILE A 305 48.46 -17.11 -22.23
C ILE A 305 47.41 -17.94 -23.01
N THR A 306 47.40 -17.73 -24.31
CA THR A 306 46.64 -18.45 -25.34
C THR A 306 46.99 -19.95 -25.42
N SER A 307 45.95 -20.75 -25.75
CA SER A 307 45.93 -22.01 -26.50
C SER A 307 45.97 -23.39 -25.81
N GLN A 308 45.02 -24.22 -26.29
CA GLN A 308 45.00 -25.68 -26.51
C GLN A 308 44.23 -26.63 -25.57
N GLN A 309 43.21 -27.24 -26.20
CA GLN A 309 42.80 -28.67 -26.18
C GLN A 309 42.01 -29.28 -24.99
N LYS A 310 40.70 -29.40 -25.24
CA LYS A 310 39.89 -30.64 -25.37
C LYS A 310 40.16 -31.83 -24.41
N ALA A 311 39.09 -32.13 -23.66
CA ALA A 311 38.63 -33.43 -23.10
C ALA A 311 39.35 -34.03 -21.88
N THR A 312 38.62 -34.11 -20.76
CA THR A 312 38.07 -35.38 -20.23
C THR A 312 37.09 -35.09 -19.08
N ASP A 313 36.00 -35.86 -19.08
CA ASP A 313 34.95 -35.90 -18.07
C ASP A 313 35.45 -36.43 -16.70
N GLU A 314 34.67 -36.08 -15.67
CA GLU A 314 34.61 -36.69 -14.34
C GLU A 314 35.76 -36.44 -13.35
N ALA A 315 35.65 -35.33 -12.60
CA ALA A 315 35.89 -35.33 -11.15
C ALA A 315 35.16 -34.14 -10.46
N MET A 316 33.98 -34.47 -9.92
CA MET A 316 33.47 -34.04 -8.62
C MET A 316 33.27 -32.53 -8.30
N ARG A 317 32.03 -32.09 -8.52
CA ARG A 317 31.12 -31.42 -7.56
C ARG A 317 31.70 -30.37 -6.59
N SER A 318 31.32 -29.12 -6.83
CA SER A 318 30.56 -28.31 -5.84
C SER A 318 30.02 -27.02 -6.47
N SER A 319 29.07 -27.16 -7.41
CA SER A 319 28.08 -26.09 -7.60
C SER A 319 26.89 -26.51 -6.76
N VAL A 320 26.79 -25.98 -5.55
CA VAL A 320 25.59 -26.17 -4.73
C VAL A 320 24.45 -25.52 -5.49
N ASP A 321 23.45 -26.32 -5.85
CA ASP A 321 22.33 -25.89 -6.68
C ASP A 321 21.60 -24.73 -5.97
N ARG A 322 21.63 -23.53 -6.55
CA ARG A 322 21.04 -22.32 -5.94
C ARG A 322 19.57 -22.52 -5.56
N HIS A 323 18.87 -23.39 -6.29
CA HIS A 323 17.49 -23.78 -6.00
C HIS A 323 17.35 -24.58 -4.71
N SER A 324 18.34 -25.41 -4.36
CA SER A 324 18.32 -26.19 -3.11
C SER A 324 18.54 -25.32 -1.87
N ILE A 325 19.35 -24.26 -1.96
CA ILE A 325 19.55 -23.30 -0.86
C ILE A 325 18.29 -22.47 -0.65
N VAL A 326 17.72 -21.91 -1.73
CA VAL A 326 16.46 -21.15 -1.63
C VAL A 326 15.34 -22.03 -1.08
N ALA A 327 15.22 -23.27 -1.55
CA ALA A 327 14.23 -24.21 -1.02
C ALA A 327 14.44 -24.50 0.49
N GLY A 328 15.70 -24.61 0.94
CA GLY A 328 16.02 -24.78 2.36
C GLY A 328 15.65 -23.57 3.22
N VAL A 329 15.95 -22.35 2.75
CA VAL A 329 15.57 -21.10 3.43
C VAL A 329 14.05 -20.96 3.51
N MET A 330 13.35 -21.27 2.42
CA MET A 330 11.89 -21.25 2.36
C MET A 330 11.27 -22.25 3.33
N ALA A 331 11.83 -23.46 3.42
CA ALA A 331 11.40 -24.46 4.40
C ALA A 331 11.61 -23.97 5.85
N GLY A 332 12.69 -23.26 6.13
CA GLY A 332 12.95 -22.61 7.43
C GLY A 332 11.89 -21.56 7.77
N ILE A 333 11.60 -20.65 6.84
CA ILE A 333 10.56 -19.63 6.99
C ILE A 333 9.18 -20.28 7.20
N ILE A 334 8.83 -21.29 6.41
CA ILE A 334 7.55 -22.02 6.56
C ILE A 334 7.45 -22.66 7.94
N ALA A 335 8.53 -23.26 8.46
CA ALA A 335 8.55 -23.82 9.81
C ALA A 335 8.31 -22.74 10.87
N LEU A 336 8.90 -21.56 10.72
CA LEU A 336 8.69 -20.42 11.62
C LEU A 336 7.27 -19.86 11.53
N ILE A 337 6.66 -19.82 10.34
CA ILE A 337 5.26 -19.47 10.17
C ILE A 337 4.37 -20.44 10.94
N ALA A 338 4.61 -21.75 10.81
CA ALA A 338 3.84 -22.77 11.52
C ALA A 338 3.96 -22.63 13.06
N VAL A 339 5.16 -22.31 13.55
CA VAL A 339 5.38 -22.02 14.98
C VAL A 339 4.64 -20.75 15.40
N GLY A 340 4.74 -19.65 14.63
CA GLY A 340 4.07 -18.38 14.94
C GLY A 340 2.54 -18.50 14.96
N VAL A 341 1.96 -19.25 14.03
CA VAL A 341 0.52 -19.54 14.01
C VAL A 341 0.12 -20.40 15.22
N TRP A 342 0.90 -21.44 15.55
CA TRP A 342 0.60 -22.33 16.68
C TRP A 342 0.67 -21.63 18.04
N TYR A 343 1.62 -20.71 18.22
CA TYR A 343 1.69 -19.90 19.43
C TYR A 343 0.59 -18.84 19.47
N GLY A 344 0.29 -18.19 18.34
CA GLY A 344 -0.78 -17.20 18.23
C GLY A 344 -2.17 -17.75 18.59
N GLU A 345 -2.48 -18.97 18.16
CA GLU A 345 -3.77 -19.64 18.42
C GLU A 345 -3.92 -20.11 19.88
N LYS A 346 -2.80 -20.36 20.59
CA LYS A 346 -2.81 -20.68 22.02
C LYS A 346 -2.93 -19.44 22.92
N THR A 347 -2.46 -18.29 22.46
CA THR A 347 -2.64 -17.02 23.19
C THR A 347 -4.03 -16.40 23.01
N SER A 348 -4.82 -16.81 22.01
CA SER A 348 -6.20 -16.32 21.83
C SER A 348 -7.24 -16.88 22.82
N GLU A 349 -6.87 -17.84 23.69
CA GLU A 349 -7.72 -18.23 24.83
C GLU A 349 -7.45 -17.40 26.10
N SER A 350 -6.48 -16.48 26.07
CA SER A 350 -6.28 -15.50 27.14
C SER A 350 -5.64 -14.24 26.58
N LEU A 351 -6.45 -13.23 26.24
CA LEU A 351 -6.22 -11.79 26.34
C LEU A 351 -7.19 -11.07 25.39
N ASP A 352 -8.33 -10.65 25.94
CA ASP A 352 -9.11 -9.54 25.39
C ASP A 352 -8.38 -8.22 25.71
N ASP A 353 -8.41 -7.32 24.72
CA ASP A 353 -8.22 -5.87 24.84
C ASP A 353 -6.81 -5.37 25.20
N GLN A 354 -6.06 -4.89 24.21
CA GLN A 354 -5.53 -3.51 24.19
C GLN A 354 -5.10 -3.10 22.77
N SER A 355 -5.56 -1.90 22.42
CA SER A 355 -5.31 -1.16 21.19
C SER A 355 -3.92 -0.52 21.28
N ASP A 356 -3.07 -0.77 20.27
CA ASP A 356 -1.80 -0.05 20.13
C ASP A 356 -2.08 1.40 19.71
N THR A 357 -2.23 2.28 20.71
CA THR A 357 -2.09 3.73 20.59
C THR A 357 -1.18 4.18 21.73
N VAL A 358 0.10 4.39 21.41
CA VAL A 358 1.11 4.82 22.39
C VAL A 358 0.99 6.33 22.57
N ALA A 359 0.17 6.75 23.53
CA ALA A 359 0.20 8.10 24.06
C ALA A 359 1.42 8.26 24.98
N ALA A 360 2.22 9.30 24.74
CA ALA A 360 3.32 9.69 25.61
C ALA A 360 2.79 10.08 27.01
N GLN A 361 3.31 9.43 28.06
CA GLN A 361 3.10 9.84 29.45
C GLN A 361 4.41 10.31 30.07
N LEU A 362 4.40 11.56 30.53
CA LEU A 362 5.43 12.20 31.37
C LEU A 362 5.45 11.56 32.77
N PRO A 363 6.60 11.57 33.48
CA PRO A 363 6.71 10.90 34.78
C PRO A 363 6.05 11.73 35.89
N SER A 364 5.10 11.12 36.60
CA SER A 364 4.53 11.65 37.85
C SER A 364 5.34 11.18 39.06
N GLU A 365 5.71 12.15 39.90
CA GLU A 365 6.49 11.98 41.13
C GLU A 365 5.77 11.09 42.17
N ASP A 366 6.58 10.23 42.80
CA ASP A 366 6.25 9.33 43.89
C ASP A 366 6.07 10.12 45.20
N ARG A 367 4.91 9.99 45.85
CA ARG A 367 4.70 10.44 47.23
C ARG A 367 3.96 9.37 48.02
N THR A 368 4.70 8.80 48.96
CA THR A 368 4.26 7.83 49.96
C THR A 368 3.30 8.46 50.98
N ASP A 369 2.20 7.76 51.22
CA ASP A 369 1.26 7.96 52.32
C ASP A 369 1.94 7.72 53.68
N GLU A 370 2.02 8.77 54.51
CA GLU A 370 2.01 8.61 55.97
C GLU A 370 1.01 9.60 56.57
N THR A 371 -0.05 9.06 57.17
CA THR A 371 -0.94 9.79 58.09
C THR A 371 -0.19 9.99 59.42
N PRO A 372 -0.31 11.14 60.11
CA PRO A 372 -1.29 11.17 61.20
C PRO A 372 -1.89 12.56 61.54
N THR A 373 -3.14 12.52 62.01
CA THR A 373 -3.80 13.46 62.96
C THR A 373 -3.87 14.96 62.66
N MET A 374 -5.11 15.43 62.49
CA MET A 374 -5.51 16.83 62.68
C MET A 374 -5.94 17.05 64.14
N PRO A 375 -5.82 18.27 64.67
CA PRO A 375 -7.06 18.97 64.98
C PRO A 375 -7.06 20.48 64.65
N GLU A 376 -8.29 20.97 64.53
CA GLU A 376 -8.77 22.35 64.69
C GLU A 376 -8.63 23.36 63.52
N ALA A 377 -9.81 23.71 63.01
CA ALA A 377 -10.17 24.95 62.30
C ALA A 377 -10.11 26.17 63.27
N PRO A 378 -10.48 27.43 62.91
CA PRO A 378 -11.20 27.87 61.71
C PRO A 378 -10.75 29.26 61.16
N GLU A 379 -11.59 29.81 60.26
CA GLU A 379 -11.71 31.24 59.89
C GLU A 379 -10.71 31.74 58.83
N ASP A 380 -11.05 32.57 57.85
CA ASP A 380 -12.28 33.24 57.49
C ASP A 380 -12.12 33.87 56.09
N LEU A 381 -13.25 34.21 55.47
CA LEU A 381 -13.49 35.32 54.54
C LEU A 381 -12.48 35.61 53.40
N SER A 382 -12.79 35.35 52.12
CA SER A 382 -13.70 36.09 51.24
C SER A 382 -13.15 37.40 50.62
N VAL A 383 -13.49 37.58 49.34
CA VAL A 383 -13.71 38.84 48.59
C VAL A 383 -12.57 39.40 47.71
N ALA A 384 -12.76 39.12 46.41
CA ALA A 384 -12.90 40.04 45.27
C ALA A 384 -11.73 40.90 44.76
N LEU A 385 -11.43 40.65 43.47
CA LEU A 385 -11.50 41.59 42.33
C LEU A 385 -11.42 43.10 42.63
N ALA A 386 -10.40 43.75 42.08
CA ALA A 386 -10.60 44.95 41.26
C ALA A 386 -9.40 45.22 40.34
N ILE A 387 -9.76 45.57 39.11
CA ILE A 387 -8.97 46.02 37.97
C ILE A 387 -8.45 47.45 38.22
N THR A 388 -7.27 47.80 37.70
CA THR A 388 -7.04 49.15 37.13
C THR A 388 -5.83 49.22 36.20
N GLN A 389 -5.96 50.11 35.21
CA GLN A 389 -5.23 50.25 33.95
C GLN A 389 -3.95 51.12 34.05
N SER A 390 -3.10 50.96 33.02
CA SER A 390 -2.34 51.98 32.27
C SER A 390 -1.32 52.86 33.00
N SER A 391 -0.08 52.88 32.50
CA SER A 391 0.51 54.00 31.71
C SER A 391 2.03 53.80 31.49
N GLN A 392 2.47 53.90 30.23
CA GLN A 392 3.85 54.21 29.75
C GLN A 392 4.23 55.68 30.12
N PRO A 393 5.45 56.27 29.87
CA PRO A 393 6.34 56.10 28.69
C PRO A 393 7.87 56.47 28.86
N GLU A 394 8.52 56.73 27.70
CA GLU A 394 9.84 57.38 27.40
C GLU A 394 11.05 56.47 27.12
N SER A 395 12.03 56.86 26.29
CA SER A 395 12.13 57.21 24.86
C SER A 395 13.63 57.45 24.53
N ASP A 396 13.98 57.45 23.23
CA ASP A 396 15.14 58.09 22.55
C ASP A 396 16.32 57.21 22.05
N GLN A 397 16.93 57.35 20.84
CA GLN A 397 16.68 58.03 19.53
C GLN A 397 17.78 57.62 18.47
N ILE A 398 17.44 57.69 17.15
CA ILE A 398 18.24 58.15 15.94
C ILE A 398 19.42 57.28 15.38
N SER A 399 19.74 57.12 14.07
CA SER A 399 19.25 57.60 12.74
C SER A 399 19.72 56.74 11.53
N GLU A 400 18.87 56.69 10.49
CA GLU A 400 19.00 56.85 9.01
C GLU A 400 20.24 56.47 8.15
N ASN A 401 19.98 55.80 7.00
CA ASN A 401 20.06 56.42 5.64
C ASN A 401 19.44 55.54 4.51
N ILE A 402 18.77 56.18 3.54
CA ILE A 402 18.26 55.62 2.25
C ILE A 402 18.97 56.35 1.08
N PRO A 403 18.95 55.85 -0.18
CA PRO A 403 17.99 56.42 -1.15
C PRO A 403 17.36 55.42 -2.18
N SER A 404 16.13 55.72 -2.64
CA SER A 404 15.43 55.11 -3.81
C SER A 404 15.86 55.74 -5.15
N PRO A 405 15.34 55.29 -6.32
CA PRO A 405 14.09 55.89 -6.85
C PRO A 405 13.13 54.97 -7.67
N ALA A 406 11.83 55.34 -7.61
CA ALA A 406 10.74 55.40 -8.62
C ALA A 406 10.61 54.33 -9.74
N SER A 407 9.43 53.78 -10.06
CA SER A 407 8.34 54.49 -10.80
C SER A 407 6.98 53.74 -10.80
N THR A 408 5.91 54.51 -10.99
CA THR A 408 4.44 54.28 -10.94
C THR A 408 3.78 53.38 -12.02
N PRO A 409 2.47 53.02 -11.87
CA PRO A 409 1.73 52.02 -12.66
C PRO A 409 0.91 52.62 -13.82
N VAL A 410 0.41 51.76 -14.72
CA VAL A 410 -0.53 52.10 -15.81
C VAL A 410 -1.72 51.13 -15.82
N SER A 411 -2.91 51.69 -16.01
CA SER A 411 -4.25 51.07 -15.99
C SER A 411 -4.84 50.85 -17.40
N GLU A 412 -5.84 49.94 -17.46
CA GLU A 412 -7.00 49.82 -18.38
C GLU A 412 -6.83 49.31 -19.85
N PRO A 413 -7.90 48.83 -20.54
CA PRO A 413 -9.29 48.53 -20.11
C PRO A 413 -9.89 47.17 -20.61
N VAL A 414 -11.10 46.88 -20.10
CA VAL A 414 -12.10 45.86 -20.51
C VAL A 414 -12.94 46.37 -21.70
N PRO A 415 -13.62 45.49 -22.47
CA PRO A 415 -14.88 45.86 -23.11
C PRO A 415 -16.07 44.96 -22.74
N GLU A 416 -17.21 45.62 -22.52
CA GLU A 416 -18.62 45.15 -22.61
C GLU A 416 -18.90 44.65 -24.06
N ASP A 417 -19.95 43.94 -24.47
CA ASP A 417 -21.36 43.89 -24.08
C ASP A 417 -22.02 42.81 -24.98
N VAL A 418 -22.90 41.93 -24.49
CA VAL A 418 -24.04 41.36 -25.27
C VAL A 418 -25.13 40.91 -24.29
N THR A 419 -26.24 41.63 -24.33
CA THR A 419 -27.52 41.32 -23.70
C THR A 419 -28.31 40.33 -24.59
N ILE A 420 -28.85 39.24 -24.03
CA ILE A 420 -30.01 38.54 -24.61
C ILE A 420 -31.05 38.31 -23.51
N THR A 421 -32.26 38.73 -23.87
CA THR A 421 -33.50 38.85 -23.12
C THR A 421 -34.19 37.52 -22.81
N THR A 422 -34.77 37.48 -21.61
CA THR A 422 -36.04 36.88 -21.17
C THR A 422 -36.85 36.03 -22.15
N ASP A 423 -37.33 34.87 -21.67
CA ASP A 423 -38.76 34.53 -21.70
C ASP A 423 -39.12 33.59 -20.53
N LEU A 424 -39.91 34.13 -19.60
CA LEU A 424 -40.66 33.41 -18.57
C LEU A 424 -42.11 33.41 -19.03
N GLU A 425 -42.68 32.23 -19.34
CA GLU A 425 -44.13 32.07 -19.45
C GLU A 425 -44.68 31.49 -18.16
N SER A 426 -45.52 32.29 -17.51
CA SER A 426 -46.47 31.90 -16.48
C SER A 426 -47.83 31.61 -17.13
N ASP A 427 -48.52 30.53 -16.74
CA ASP A 427 -49.96 30.61 -16.51
C ASP A 427 -50.54 29.43 -15.70
N LYS A 428 -51.29 29.84 -14.66
CA LYS A 428 -52.55 29.29 -14.11
C LYS A 428 -52.57 28.08 -13.17
N ASP A 429 -52.78 28.43 -11.89
CA ASP A 429 -53.97 28.13 -11.07
C ASP A 429 -54.66 26.75 -11.21
N LEU A 430 -54.60 25.97 -10.14
CA LEU A 430 -55.78 25.28 -9.60
C LEU A 430 -55.57 24.95 -8.11
N GLN A 431 -56.58 25.32 -7.32
CA GLN A 431 -56.61 25.29 -5.86
C GLN A 431 -57.49 24.13 -5.37
N LEU A 432 -57.16 23.63 -4.16
CA LEU A 432 -57.96 22.83 -3.22
C LEU A 432 -58.32 21.37 -3.55
N ALA A 433 -57.77 20.44 -2.76
CA ALA A 433 -58.54 19.60 -1.84
C ALA A 433 -57.63 18.76 -0.92
N ALA A 434 -57.84 18.89 0.39
CA ALA A 434 -57.30 17.98 1.39
C ALA A 434 -58.08 16.65 1.34
N THR A 435 -57.36 15.54 1.23
CA THR A 435 -57.91 14.22 1.57
C THR A 435 -56.82 13.38 2.22
N ASP A 436 -57.15 12.93 3.43
CA ASP A 436 -56.39 12.09 4.34
C ASP A 436 -56.35 10.65 3.79
N SER A 437 -55.16 10.15 3.46
CA SER A 437 -54.87 8.73 3.18
C SER A 437 -53.35 8.48 3.21
N PRO A 438 -52.87 7.35 3.77
CA PRO A 438 -51.47 7.13 4.07
C PRO A 438 -50.63 6.98 2.78
N LEU A 439 -49.50 7.70 2.75
CA LEU A 439 -48.50 7.67 1.69
C LEU A 439 -48.03 6.24 1.39
N PRO A 440 -48.04 5.78 0.12
CA PRO A 440 -47.38 4.53 -0.24
C PRO A 440 -45.86 4.71 -0.15
N GLN A 441 -45.18 3.78 0.53
CA GLN A 441 -43.72 3.71 0.58
C GLN A 441 -43.14 3.66 -0.85
N PRO A 442 -42.09 4.42 -1.18
CA PRO A 442 -41.46 4.33 -2.48
C PRO A 442 -40.69 3.01 -2.56
N LYS A 443 -41.02 2.20 -3.57
CA LYS A 443 -40.14 1.13 -4.04
C LYS A 443 -38.88 1.79 -4.59
N TYR A 444 -37.76 1.68 -3.88
CA TYR A 444 -36.45 1.99 -4.43
C TYR A 444 -36.21 1.07 -5.64
N GLN A 445 -36.22 1.65 -6.84
CA GLN A 445 -35.88 0.97 -8.08
C GLN A 445 -34.46 1.36 -8.53
N ASN A 446 -33.69 0.34 -8.87
CA ASN A 446 -32.33 0.25 -9.43
C ASN A 446 -32.01 1.25 -10.58
N VAL A 447 -31.78 2.53 -10.28
CA VAL A 447 -31.27 3.50 -11.28
C VAL A 447 -29.76 3.76 -11.12
N SER A 448 -29.19 3.59 -9.92
CA SER A 448 -27.76 3.76 -9.65
C SER A 448 -26.88 2.61 -10.14
N ASP A 449 -27.35 1.35 -10.05
CA ASP A 449 -26.53 0.18 -10.39
C ASP A 449 -26.25 0.07 -11.90
N LYS A 450 -27.25 0.36 -12.75
CA LYS A 450 -27.07 0.28 -14.21
C LYS A 450 -26.06 1.28 -14.76
N THR A 451 -26.03 2.48 -14.21
CA THR A 451 -25.08 3.52 -14.65
C THR A 451 -23.66 3.22 -14.17
N PHE A 452 -23.52 2.57 -13.00
CA PHE A 452 -22.24 2.11 -12.47
C PHE A 452 -21.66 0.94 -13.28
N ASP A 453 -22.47 -0.09 -13.55
CA ASP A 453 -22.06 -1.26 -14.33
C ASP A 453 -21.57 -0.84 -15.73
N GLU A 454 -22.24 0.14 -16.36
CA GLU A 454 -21.83 0.68 -17.66
C GLU A 454 -20.44 1.35 -17.63
N VAL A 455 -20.10 2.09 -16.57
CA VAL A 455 -18.78 2.74 -16.44
C VAL A 455 -17.69 1.70 -16.23
N LEU A 456 -17.95 0.70 -15.38
CA LEU A 456 -17.00 -0.35 -15.05
C LEU A 456 -16.75 -1.27 -16.27
N ILE A 457 -17.81 -1.63 -17.01
CA ILE A 457 -17.72 -2.35 -18.29
C ILE A 457 -16.85 -1.57 -19.28
N LYS A 458 -17.07 -0.27 -19.45
CA LYS A 458 -16.27 0.57 -20.36
C LYS A 458 -14.79 0.59 -19.97
N SER A 459 -14.49 0.71 -18.68
CA SER A 459 -13.12 0.71 -18.15
C SER A 459 -12.41 -0.62 -18.45
N HIS A 460 -13.03 -1.75 -18.09
CA HIS A 460 -12.44 -3.07 -18.33
C HIS A 460 -12.30 -3.41 -19.81
N LEU A 461 -13.26 -3.02 -20.67
CA LEU A 461 -13.11 -3.17 -22.13
C LEU A 461 -11.93 -2.37 -22.67
N ALA A 462 -11.72 -1.14 -22.20
CA ALA A 462 -10.58 -0.32 -22.61
C ALA A 462 -9.24 -0.95 -22.17
N ALA A 463 -9.17 -1.47 -20.94
CA ALA A 463 -8.01 -2.20 -20.43
C ALA A 463 -7.74 -3.48 -21.23
N ALA A 464 -8.80 -4.24 -21.56
CA ALA A 464 -8.71 -5.44 -22.41
C ALA A 464 -8.12 -5.12 -23.79
N GLU A 465 -8.61 -4.06 -24.45
CA GLU A 465 -8.09 -3.65 -25.76
C GLU A 465 -6.64 -3.14 -25.68
N LYS A 466 -6.25 -2.46 -24.59
CA LYS A 466 -4.85 -2.09 -24.34
C LYS A 466 -3.97 -3.34 -24.23
N ALA A 467 -4.39 -4.34 -23.46
CA ALA A 467 -3.68 -5.60 -23.30
C ALA A 467 -3.58 -6.39 -24.63
N MET A 468 -4.67 -6.41 -25.42
CA MET A 468 -4.68 -7.01 -26.77
C MET A 468 -3.64 -6.39 -27.70
N ARG A 469 -3.51 -5.05 -27.72
CA ARG A 469 -2.51 -4.34 -28.54
C ARG A 469 -1.08 -4.63 -28.07
N ALA A 470 -0.89 -4.82 -26.78
CA ALA A 470 0.40 -5.18 -26.18
C ALA A 470 0.73 -6.69 -26.31
N ALA A 471 -0.10 -7.49 -27.00
CA ALA A 471 0.03 -8.94 -27.12
C ALA A 471 0.03 -9.71 -25.78
N ARG A 472 -0.54 -9.12 -24.73
CA ARG A 472 -0.75 -9.74 -23.42
C ARG A 472 -2.09 -10.47 -23.38
N PHE A 473 -2.17 -11.63 -24.03
CA PHE A 473 -3.44 -12.34 -24.24
C PHE A 473 -3.92 -13.10 -23.00
N THR A 474 -3.15 -14.08 -22.53
CA THR A 474 -3.39 -14.83 -21.28
C THR A 474 -2.21 -14.76 -20.31
N THR A 475 -1.16 -14.02 -20.69
CA THR A 475 0.04 -13.78 -19.89
C THR A 475 0.41 -12.31 -19.95
N PRO A 476 0.91 -11.72 -18.85
CA PRO A 476 1.10 -12.29 -17.51
C PRO A 476 -0.22 -12.65 -16.80
N GLN A 477 -0.19 -13.38 -15.68
CA GLN A 477 -1.40 -14.00 -15.10
C GLN A 477 -2.48 -13.01 -14.65
N ARG A 478 -2.11 -11.80 -14.20
CA ARG A 478 -3.03 -10.85 -13.58
C ARG A 478 -3.41 -9.69 -14.51
N ASP A 479 -2.50 -9.24 -15.37
CA ASP A 479 -2.71 -8.19 -16.37
C ASP A 479 -2.67 -8.79 -17.78
N ASN A 480 -3.81 -9.31 -18.25
CA ASN A 480 -3.96 -9.80 -19.61
C ASN A 480 -5.38 -9.55 -20.13
N ALA A 481 -5.52 -9.57 -21.46
CA ALA A 481 -6.79 -9.31 -22.13
C ALA A 481 -7.88 -10.28 -21.68
N PHE A 482 -7.55 -11.56 -21.48
CA PHE A 482 -8.49 -12.57 -21.02
C PHE A 482 -9.11 -12.21 -19.67
N LYS A 483 -8.30 -11.77 -18.70
CA LYS A 483 -8.76 -11.36 -17.37
C LYS A 483 -9.70 -10.16 -17.42
N TYR A 484 -9.38 -9.14 -18.20
CA TYR A 484 -10.27 -7.98 -18.33
C TYR A 484 -11.60 -8.33 -19.02
N TYR A 485 -11.59 -9.20 -20.04
CA TYR A 485 -12.83 -9.67 -20.63
C TYR A 485 -13.64 -10.54 -19.65
N GLN A 486 -12.99 -11.34 -18.81
CA GLN A 486 -13.68 -12.04 -17.71
C GLN A 486 -14.32 -11.05 -16.72
N MET A 487 -13.63 -9.96 -16.35
CA MET A 487 -14.19 -8.90 -15.50
C MET A 487 -15.41 -8.22 -16.14
N VAL A 488 -15.44 -8.04 -17.47
CA VAL A 488 -16.63 -7.51 -18.16
C VAL A 488 -17.78 -8.51 -18.12
N LEU A 489 -17.50 -9.78 -18.43
CA LEU A 489 -18.50 -10.86 -18.38
C LEU A 489 -18.99 -11.16 -16.97
N ALA A 490 -18.23 -10.71 -15.96
CA ALA A 490 -18.65 -10.70 -14.56
C ALA A 490 -19.84 -9.80 -14.30
N ILE A 491 -19.85 -8.66 -14.97
CA ILE A 491 -20.84 -7.60 -14.80
C ILE A 491 -22.00 -7.85 -15.77
N ASP A 492 -21.69 -8.15 -17.03
CA ASP A 492 -22.65 -8.44 -18.09
C ASP A 492 -22.25 -9.74 -18.83
N PRO A 493 -22.79 -10.90 -18.42
CA PRO A 493 -22.48 -12.19 -19.05
C PRO A 493 -22.81 -12.24 -20.55
N GLY A 494 -23.70 -11.35 -21.03
CA GLY A 494 -24.09 -11.23 -22.43
C GLY A 494 -23.26 -10.20 -23.21
N ASN A 495 -22.22 -9.61 -22.62
CA ASN A 495 -21.52 -8.50 -23.24
C ASN A 495 -20.85 -8.90 -24.56
N ALA A 496 -21.41 -8.41 -25.67
CA ALA A 496 -20.94 -8.76 -27.01
C ALA A 496 -19.47 -8.37 -27.24
N GLY A 497 -19.02 -7.26 -26.64
CA GLY A 497 -17.63 -6.79 -26.75
C GLY A 497 -16.65 -7.76 -26.10
N ALA A 498 -16.95 -8.23 -24.89
CA ALA A 498 -16.10 -9.17 -24.19
C ALA A 498 -16.12 -10.58 -24.81
N LEU A 499 -17.30 -11.09 -25.20
CA LEU A 499 -17.41 -12.37 -25.90
C LEU A 499 -16.64 -12.36 -27.23
N SER A 500 -16.75 -11.28 -28.01
CA SER A 500 -15.96 -11.11 -29.24
C SER A 500 -14.46 -10.98 -28.94
N GLY A 501 -14.10 -10.32 -27.83
CA GLY A 501 -12.74 -10.22 -27.32
C GLY A 501 -12.10 -11.58 -27.03
N LEU A 502 -12.81 -12.46 -26.32
CA LEU A 502 -12.37 -13.84 -26.07
C LEU A 502 -12.14 -14.61 -27.38
N GLN A 503 -13.06 -14.48 -28.34
CA GLN A 503 -12.92 -15.10 -29.65
C GLN A 503 -11.66 -14.59 -30.39
N ARG A 504 -11.40 -13.27 -30.33
CA ARG A 504 -10.20 -12.66 -30.91
C ARG A 504 -8.92 -13.17 -30.26
N ILE A 505 -8.91 -13.45 -28.94
CA ILE A 505 -7.75 -14.07 -28.28
C ILE A 505 -7.48 -15.45 -28.87
N VAL A 506 -8.52 -16.27 -29.00
CA VAL A 506 -8.41 -17.61 -29.60
C VAL A 506 -7.93 -17.51 -31.05
N ASP A 507 -8.44 -16.57 -31.84
CA ASP A 507 -8.00 -16.36 -33.23
C ASP A 507 -6.49 -16.06 -33.32
N ARG A 508 -5.95 -15.29 -32.37
CA ARG A 508 -4.50 -15.01 -32.31
C ARG A 508 -3.70 -16.26 -31.97
N TYR A 509 -4.16 -17.08 -31.03
CA TYR A 509 -3.49 -18.34 -30.75
C TYR A 509 -3.58 -19.32 -31.91
N VAL A 510 -4.71 -19.42 -32.61
CA VAL A 510 -4.83 -20.25 -33.82
C VAL A 510 -3.82 -19.83 -34.90
N GLN A 511 -3.60 -18.52 -35.08
CA GLN A 511 -2.56 -18.01 -36.00
C GLN A 511 -1.15 -18.44 -35.56
N PHE A 512 -0.85 -18.37 -34.25
CA PHE A 512 0.45 -18.79 -33.73
C PHE A 512 0.67 -20.30 -33.83
N ILE A 513 -0.38 -21.09 -33.59
CA ILE A 513 -0.34 -22.55 -33.78
C ILE A 513 -0.04 -22.87 -35.24
N ALA A 514 -0.78 -22.29 -36.19
CA ALA A 514 -0.57 -22.53 -37.61
C ALA A 514 0.87 -22.19 -38.04
N LYS A 515 1.39 -21.05 -37.58
CA LYS A 515 2.78 -20.63 -37.85
C LYS A 515 3.79 -21.61 -37.25
N ALA A 516 3.64 -21.97 -35.98
CA ALA A 516 4.53 -22.91 -35.29
C ALA A 516 4.51 -24.30 -35.94
N SER A 517 3.34 -24.78 -36.37
CA SER A 517 3.19 -26.05 -37.09
C SER A 517 3.90 -26.05 -38.45
N ILE A 518 3.78 -24.97 -39.24
CA ILE A 518 4.48 -24.83 -40.52
C ILE A 518 6.01 -24.84 -40.33
N GLU A 519 6.48 -24.23 -39.24
CA GLU A 519 7.90 -24.14 -38.91
C GLU A 519 8.44 -25.39 -38.17
N GLY A 520 7.61 -26.43 -37.97
CA GLY A 520 7.98 -27.66 -37.28
C GLY A 520 8.18 -27.53 -35.77
N ARG A 521 7.81 -26.39 -35.17
CA ARG A 521 7.92 -26.10 -33.72
C ARG A 521 6.70 -26.65 -32.96
N LEU A 522 6.55 -27.97 -32.95
CA LEU A 522 5.35 -28.64 -32.43
C LEU A 522 5.10 -28.42 -30.93
N ASP A 523 6.14 -28.28 -30.10
CA ASP A 523 5.97 -28.02 -28.66
C ASP A 523 5.38 -26.63 -28.40
N GLU A 524 5.79 -25.64 -29.19
CA GLU A 524 5.24 -24.29 -29.10
C GLU A 524 3.80 -24.23 -29.60
N ALA A 525 3.49 -24.98 -30.68
CA ALA A 525 2.12 -25.16 -31.16
C ALA A 525 1.21 -25.76 -30.07
N ARG A 526 1.69 -26.75 -29.31
CA ARG A 526 0.93 -27.34 -28.18
C ARG A 526 0.74 -26.36 -27.03
N LEU A 527 1.77 -25.58 -26.69
CA LEU A 527 1.66 -24.55 -25.66
C LEU A 527 0.63 -23.48 -26.03
N TYR A 528 0.62 -23.04 -27.29
CA TYR A 528 -0.40 -22.09 -27.77
C TYR A 528 -1.80 -22.70 -27.77
N LEU A 529 -1.94 -23.98 -28.13
CA LEU A 529 -3.22 -24.69 -28.04
C LEU A 529 -3.73 -24.73 -26.59
N GLN A 530 -2.88 -25.10 -25.63
CA GLN A 530 -3.26 -25.11 -24.21
C GLN A 530 -3.72 -23.74 -23.73
N ARG A 531 -3.04 -22.67 -24.15
CA ARG A 531 -3.44 -21.29 -23.83
C ARG A 531 -4.78 -20.91 -24.48
N ALA A 532 -5.02 -21.28 -25.74
CA ALA A 532 -6.30 -21.04 -26.39
C ALA A 532 -7.45 -21.78 -25.70
N GLU A 533 -7.21 -23.03 -25.28
CA GLU A 533 -8.20 -23.86 -24.59
C GLU A 533 -8.51 -23.34 -23.18
N SER A 534 -7.57 -22.68 -22.51
CA SER A 534 -7.84 -21.99 -21.24
C SER A 534 -8.79 -20.79 -21.39
N VAL A 535 -8.97 -20.27 -22.61
CA VAL A 535 -9.81 -19.11 -22.92
C VAL A 535 -11.21 -19.54 -23.34
N LEU A 536 -11.32 -20.43 -24.35
CA LEU A 536 -12.58 -21.02 -24.80
C LEU A 536 -12.37 -22.52 -25.07
N PRO A 537 -12.56 -23.38 -24.05
CA PRO A 537 -12.26 -24.82 -24.17
C PRO A 537 -13.14 -25.55 -25.18
N ASP A 538 -14.36 -25.04 -25.42
CA ASP A 538 -15.36 -25.65 -26.30
C ASP A 538 -15.33 -25.11 -27.74
N ASP A 539 -14.33 -24.29 -28.12
CA ASP A 539 -14.21 -23.80 -29.51
C ASP A 539 -13.94 -25.00 -30.46
N PRO A 540 -14.84 -25.29 -31.42
CA PRO A 540 -14.71 -26.46 -32.30
C PRO A 540 -13.41 -26.50 -33.11
N ARG A 541 -12.77 -25.35 -33.35
CA ARG A 541 -11.51 -25.25 -34.08
C ARG A 541 -10.36 -25.81 -33.25
N LEU A 542 -10.37 -25.59 -31.93
CA LEU A 542 -9.33 -26.09 -31.03
C LEU A 542 -9.36 -27.61 -30.93
N HIS A 543 -10.55 -28.23 -30.92
CA HIS A 543 -10.67 -29.68 -30.97
C HIS A 543 -10.06 -30.30 -32.23
N ARG A 544 -10.24 -29.66 -33.39
CA ARG A 544 -9.63 -30.12 -34.66
C ARG A 544 -8.11 -30.01 -34.61
N ILE A 545 -7.59 -28.85 -34.18
CA ILE A 545 -6.15 -28.60 -34.03
C ILE A 545 -5.52 -29.59 -33.05
N ARG A 546 -6.20 -29.92 -31.94
CA ARG A 546 -5.75 -30.92 -30.97
C ARG A 546 -5.58 -32.30 -31.63
N ALA A 547 -6.54 -32.71 -32.47
CA ALA A 547 -6.45 -33.98 -33.20
C ALA A 547 -5.31 -33.98 -34.22
N GLU A 548 -5.12 -32.89 -34.96
CA GLU A 548 -4.02 -32.73 -35.94
C GLU A 548 -2.64 -32.81 -35.27
N LEU A 549 -2.44 -32.10 -34.14
CA LEU A 549 -1.19 -32.12 -33.39
C LEU A 549 -0.90 -33.44 -32.68
N ALA A 550 -1.94 -34.26 -32.43
CA ALA A 550 -1.79 -35.61 -31.88
C ALA A 550 -1.29 -36.61 -32.93
N VAL A 551 -1.70 -36.47 -34.19
CA VAL A 551 -1.26 -37.33 -35.30
C VAL A 551 0.17 -36.98 -35.75
N ALA A 552 0.58 -35.71 -35.65
CA ALA A 552 1.96 -35.27 -35.95
C ALA A 552 3.04 -35.78 -34.95
N LYS A 553 2.71 -36.76 -34.11
CA LYS A 553 3.60 -37.43 -33.15
C LYS A 553 4.25 -38.70 -33.73
N GLU A 554 3.77 -39.16 -34.89
CA GLU A 554 4.34 -40.23 -35.72
C GLU A 554 5.11 -39.64 -36.91
#